data_AF-A0ABD1K0H6-F1
#
_entry.id   AF-A0ABD1K0H6-F1
#
_cell.length_a   1.000
_cell.length_b   1.000
_cell.length_c   1.000
_cell.angle_alpha   90.00
_cell.angle_beta   90.00
_cell.angle_gamma   90.00
#
_symmetry.space_group_name_H-M   'P 1'
#
loop_
_entity.id
_entity.type
_entity.pdbx_description
1 polymer ?
#
loop_
_entity_poly.entity_id
_entity_poly.type
_entity_poly.pdbx_seq_one_letter_code
_entity_poly.pdbx_strand_id
1 'polypeptide(L)'
;MPGRLSRAKIIPPIFIYIFAVLNSTVAKAVEMTNLVLLGKSGVGKSSCGNAILGTKVFPTRPSSHSAAEDPVTLKAQIARGVVRGTGVVVIDTPDLFGPLIPPRELHKQLMHISKQAPPGPCVFLLVLLPCDVGHDVAQMLATLRETLGEKAVDSTLAVITHGDRNETAVENLPEAIRHKIHIFDNTQHQDSIQVRDLLSKICNLLKDNKGFSLRERLNPKPALRTKPRTMFLQEVATHPEKSRKEEGQQAEGEQTSPHLFPAKLNECKVHHVRLVLIGKTGVGKSATGNTILGKAEFKSSPIGMSVTTDCNKRTAMIGTKLVHVIDTPGLFDTAVSNDSIREEIGKCIAMASPGPHVFLLLVSVGRFTQEERETVKMIQDIFGEHSKAYTMVGFTRGELLEEEGIDIETYIGQSPSALQELIKDCNDRYHVFCNNKKGTLEQQVSCLLEKTERMIQQNGGRFYTTAMFEETEAKIRAREMRLLQQKLEELELEQVNKDRDVSFLVSEISKIKFALERKLRSLRDEALKDRDEDMRKLEDLRANLEMNHEKKIKEIDSKIFADLASARSGIRKKAEKAEAKAVAKALRQHPAQCTIS
;
A
#
# COMPACT_ATOMS: atom_id res chain seq x y z
N MET A 1 16.38 -43.02 -50.60
CA MET A 1 17.81 -43.02 -50.17
C MET A 1 18.67 -42.63 -51.36
N PRO A 2 19.76 -41.86 -51.23
CA PRO A 2 20.14 -40.81 -50.26
C PRO A 2 20.54 -39.50 -51.03
N GLY A 3 20.94 -38.35 -50.47
CA GLY A 3 21.43 -38.05 -49.13
C GLY A 3 21.49 -36.54 -48.81
N ARG A 4 21.57 -36.30 -47.50
CA ARG A 4 21.53 -35.04 -46.75
C ARG A 4 22.73 -34.12 -47.00
N LEU A 5 22.53 -32.82 -46.74
CA LEU A 5 23.33 -32.11 -45.72
C LEU A 5 22.58 -30.85 -45.23
N SER A 6 22.01 -31.00 -44.04
CA SER A 6 21.45 -29.93 -43.22
C SER A 6 22.57 -29.00 -42.72
N ARG A 7 22.52 -27.71 -43.08
CA ARG A 7 23.21 -26.68 -42.29
C ARG A 7 22.30 -26.24 -41.15
N ALA A 8 22.34 -26.99 -40.06
CA ALA A 8 21.88 -26.48 -38.77
C ALA A 8 22.78 -25.28 -38.41
N LYS A 9 22.20 -24.08 -38.33
CA LYS A 9 22.86 -22.94 -37.71
C LYS A 9 23.05 -23.29 -36.24
N ILE A 10 24.27 -23.62 -35.86
CA ILE A 10 24.67 -23.77 -34.47
C ILE A 10 24.52 -22.37 -33.84
N ILE A 11 23.47 -22.21 -33.06
CA ILE A 11 23.29 -21.03 -32.20
C ILE A 11 24.36 -21.16 -31.11
N PRO A 12 25.26 -20.16 -30.93
CA PRO A 12 26.29 -20.23 -29.91
C PRO A 12 25.64 -20.40 -28.53
N PRO A 13 26.26 -21.14 -27.58
CA PRO A 13 25.68 -21.46 -26.27
C PRO A 13 25.20 -20.22 -25.50
N ILE A 14 25.83 -19.07 -25.74
CA ILE A 14 25.47 -17.76 -25.17
C ILE A 14 24.08 -17.29 -25.61
N PHE A 15 23.66 -17.56 -26.85
CA PHE A 15 22.33 -17.16 -27.32
C PHE A 15 21.23 -18.09 -26.78
N ILE A 16 21.51 -19.38 -26.54
CA ILE A 16 20.58 -20.27 -25.82
C ILE A 16 20.50 -19.84 -24.36
N TYR A 17 21.61 -19.42 -23.75
CA TYR A 17 21.65 -18.90 -22.39
C TYR A 17 20.91 -17.56 -22.26
N ILE A 18 21.07 -16.64 -23.22
CA ILE A 18 20.37 -15.35 -23.23
C ILE A 18 18.88 -15.52 -23.57
N PHE A 19 18.51 -16.44 -24.47
CA PHE A 19 17.10 -16.73 -24.76
C PHE A 19 16.43 -17.51 -23.62
N ALA A 20 17.16 -18.36 -22.88
CA ALA A 20 16.68 -18.99 -21.66
C ALA A 20 16.61 -18.00 -20.48
N VAL A 21 17.54 -17.05 -20.37
CA VAL A 21 17.53 -16.00 -19.34
C VAL A 21 16.44 -14.97 -19.64
N LEU A 22 16.25 -14.54 -20.90
CA LEU A 22 15.20 -13.61 -21.32
C LEU A 22 13.80 -14.26 -21.33
N ASN A 23 13.65 -15.53 -21.73
CA ASN A 23 12.37 -16.24 -21.56
C ASN A 23 12.13 -16.75 -20.13
N SER A 24 13.14 -16.73 -19.24
CA SER A 24 12.91 -16.88 -17.80
C SER A 24 12.43 -15.58 -17.14
N THR A 25 12.62 -14.43 -17.80
CA THR A 25 12.19 -13.11 -17.31
C THR A 25 10.96 -12.56 -18.03
N VAL A 26 10.50 -13.18 -19.11
CA VAL A 26 9.21 -12.88 -19.75
C VAL A 26 8.31 -14.11 -19.66
N ALA A 27 7.30 -14.04 -18.79
CA ALA A 27 6.23 -15.02 -18.57
C ALA A 27 6.50 -16.24 -17.65
N LYS A 28 7.16 -16.02 -16.50
CA LYS A 28 6.67 -16.62 -15.25
C LYS A 28 6.22 -15.48 -14.34
N ALA A 29 4.94 -15.45 -13.99
CA ALA A 29 4.52 -14.71 -12.81
C ALA A 29 5.36 -15.25 -11.65
N VAL A 30 6.38 -14.50 -11.20
CA VAL A 30 7.09 -14.82 -9.97
C VAL A 30 6.01 -14.69 -8.90
N GLU A 31 5.60 -15.81 -8.34
CA GLU A 31 4.61 -15.87 -7.28
C GLU A 31 5.24 -15.20 -6.05
N MET A 32 5.01 -13.90 -5.91
CA MET A 32 5.59 -13.10 -4.84
C MET A 32 4.93 -13.50 -3.53
N THR A 33 5.72 -13.85 -2.52
CA THR A 33 5.17 -14.15 -1.19
C THR A 33 4.96 -12.86 -0.42
N ASN A 34 3.74 -12.65 0.09
CA ASN A 34 3.39 -11.51 0.92
C ASN A 34 3.64 -11.85 2.41
N LEU A 35 4.53 -11.10 3.07
CA LEU A 35 4.78 -11.18 4.50
C LEU A 35 4.08 -10.01 5.19
N VAL A 36 3.05 -10.29 5.97
CA VAL A 36 2.28 -9.26 6.68
C VAL A 36 2.75 -9.19 8.12
N LEU A 37 3.40 -8.09 8.50
CA LEU A 37 3.92 -7.87 9.84
C LEU A 37 2.80 -7.37 10.76
N LEU A 38 2.35 -8.22 11.67
CA LEU A 38 1.28 -7.96 12.63
C LEU A 38 1.86 -7.70 14.03
N GLY A 39 1.26 -6.81 14.82
CA GLY A 39 1.68 -6.59 16.21
C GLY A 39 1.43 -5.17 16.71
N LYS A 40 1.57 -4.97 18.03
CA LYS A 40 1.36 -3.67 18.69
C LYS A 40 2.36 -2.60 18.24
N SER A 41 2.06 -1.33 18.48
CA SER A 41 3.03 -0.25 18.27
C SER A 41 4.27 -0.46 19.16
N GLY A 42 5.46 -0.14 18.63
CA GLY A 42 6.71 -0.23 19.39
C GLY A 42 7.38 -1.62 19.45
N VAL A 43 6.73 -2.70 18.98
CA VAL A 43 7.30 -4.06 19.01
C VAL A 43 8.41 -4.33 17.97
N GLY A 44 8.77 -3.34 17.15
CA GLY A 44 9.84 -3.46 16.17
C GLY A 44 9.46 -4.06 14.82
N LYS A 45 8.18 -3.95 14.39
CA LYS A 45 7.71 -4.41 13.06
C LYS A 45 8.55 -3.85 11.90
N SER A 46 8.69 -2.54 11.83
CA SER A 46 9.46 -1.84 10.78
C SER A 46 10.93 -2.27 10.75
N SER A 47 11.55 -2.47 11.92
CA SER A 47 12.92 -2.99 12.05
C SER A 47 13.04 -4.42 11.54
N CYS A 48 12.09 -5.29 11.90
CA CYS A 48 12.02 -6.66 11.41
C CYS A 48 11.87 -6.71 9.88
N GLY A 49 10.99 -5.87 9.31
CA GLY A 49 10.80 -5.76 7.88
C GLY A 49 12.06 -5.31 7.14
N ASN A 50 12.77 -4.32 7.66
CA ASN A 50 14.05 -3.86 7.12
C ASN A 50 15.13 -4.93 7.14
N ALA A 51 15.18 -5.73 8.20
CA ALA A 51 16.16 -6.80 8.34
C ALA A 51 15.86 -7.98 7.38
N ILE A 52 14.58 -8.31 7.16
CA ILE A 52 14.16 -9.29 6.14
C ILE A 52 14.54 -8.83 4.72
N LEU A 53 14.32 -7.54 4.42
CA LEU A 53 14.65 -6.95 3.12
C LEU A 53 16.14 -6.61 2.96
N GLY A 54 16.90 -6.60 4.06
CA GLY A 54 18.30 -6.19 4.11
C GLY A 54 18.58 -4.73 3.78
N THR A 55 17.54 -3.90 3.72
CA THR A 55 17.61 -2.50 3.33
C THR A 55 16.73 -1.69 4.27
N LYS A 56 17.12 -0.45 4.56
CA LYS A 56 16.34 0.46 5.40
C LYS A 56 15.24 1.11 4.56
N VAL A 57 14.12 0.42 4.40
CA VAL A 57 12.97 0.87 3.58
C VAL A 57 11.87 1.46 4.46
N PHE A 58 11.63 0.88 5.64
CA PHE A 58 10.69 1.38 6.63
C PHE A 58 11.40 2.30 7.64
N PRO A 59 10.77 3.41 8.07
CA PRO A 59 11.37 4.32 9.04
C PRO A 59 11.52 3.67 10.43
N THR A 60 12.69 3.82 11.05
CA THR A 60 13.00 3.28 12.39
C THR A 60 13.65 4.38 13.25
N ARG A 61 13.23 4.56 14.51
CA ARG A 61 13.86 5.54 15.43
C ARG A 61 15.22 5.03 15.95
N PRO A 62 16.25 5.90 16.14
CA PRO A 62 17.47 5.56 16.87
C PRO A 62 17.19 5.41 18.38
N SER A 63 17.87 4.46 19.03
CA SER A 63 17.66 4.03 20.42
C SER A 63 18.19 4.98 21.51
N SER A 64 18.03 6.29 21.35
CA SER A 64 18.40 7.26 22.38
C SER A 64 17.36 8.37 22.48
N HIS A 65 16.70 8.43 23.65
CA HIS A 65 15.74 9.40 24.17
C HIS A 65 14.25 8.95 24.26
N SER A 66 13.66 9.39 25.37
CA SER A 66 12.46 8.98 26.09
C SER A 66 11.24 8.51 25.31
N ALA A 67 10.60 7.49 25.88
CA ALA A 67 9.24 7.04 25.60
C ALA A 67 8.21 8.14 25.88
N ALA A 68 7.82 8.88 24.84
CA ALA A 68 6.58 9.63 24.79
C ALA A 68 6.13 9.75 23.32
N GLU A 69 4.93 9.21 23.07
CA GLU A 69 3.93 9.66 22.10
C GLU A 69 4.36 9.90 20.64
N ASP A 70 4.20 8.87 19.80
CA ASP A 70 3.45 8.91 18.52
C ASP A 70 3.64 7.57 17.76
N PRO A 71 2.59 6.94 17.20
CA PRO A 71 2.72 5.67 16.49
C PRO A 71 3.44 5.87 15.15
N VAL A 72 4.59 5.19 14.98
CA VAL A 72 5.52 5.38 13.85
C VAL A 72 4.97 4.87 12.49
N THR A 73 3.84 4.17 12.47
CA THR A 73 3.20 3.71 11.21
C THR A 73 1.69 4.03 11.26
N LEU A 74 1.28 5.18 10.69
CA LEU A 74 -0.12 5.61 10.61
C LEU A 74 -0.89 4.95 9.44
N LYS A 75 -0.17 4.42 8.45
CA LYS A 75 -0.70 3.71 7.27
C LYS A 75 0.21 2.55 6.92
N ALA A 76 -0.36 1.47 6.39
CA ALA A 76 0.43 0.30 5.99
C ALA A 76 1.45 0.68 4.92
N GLN A 77 2.69 0.22 5.08
CA GLN A 77 3.79 0.44 4.13
C GLN A 77 4.16 -0.86 3.45
N ILE A 78 4.42 -0.81 2.14
CA ILE A 78 4.72 -1.99 1.33
C ILE A 78 6.08 -1.81 0.69
N ALA A 79 6.95 -2.79 0.89
CA ALA A 79 8.26 -2.83 0.26
C ALA A 79 8.48 -4.18 -0.41
N ARG A 80 9.11 -4.16 -1.58
CA ARG A 80 9.40 -5.35 -2.39
C ARG A 80 10.89 -5.62 -2.35
N GLY A 81 11.25 -6.89 -2.23
CA GLY A 81 12.64 -7.33 -2.26
C GLY A 81 12.80 -8.69 -2.89
N VAL A 82 14.03 -9.03 -3.24
CA VAL A 82 14.40 -10.38 -3.62
C VAL A 82 15.30 -10.92 -2.53
N VAL A 83 14.88 -12.00 -1.88
CA VAL A 83 15.66 -12.64 -0.82
C VAL A 83 16.00 -14.06 -1.28
N ARG A 84 17.30 -14.33 -1.50
CA ARG A 84 17.83 -15.61 -2.01
C ARG A 84 17.14 -16.11 -3.30
N GLY A 85 16.85 -15.18 -4.22
CA GLY A 85 16.20 -15.49 -5.50
C GLY A 85 14.69 -15.71 -5.42
N THR A 86 14.09 -15.60 -4.23
CA THR A 86 12.63 -15.59 -4.05
C THR A 86 12.14 -14.15 -3.94
N GLY A 87 11.11 -13.81 -4.70
CA GLY A 87 10.48 -12.50 -4.61
C GLY A 87 9.58 -12.41 -3.39
N VAL A 88 9.84 -11.44 -2.51
CA VAL A 88 9.13 -11.23 -1.26
C VAL A 88 8.57 -9.81 -1.22
N VAL A 89 7.36 -9.67 -0.70
CA VAL A 89 6.73 -8.38 -0.42
C VAL A 89 6.49 -8.30 1.07
N VAL A 90 7.13 -7.35 1.73
CA VAL A 90 6.94 -7.10 3.16
C VAL A 90 5.93 -5.97 3.32
N ILE A 91 4.92 -6.22 4.14
CA ILE A 91 3.85 -5.28 4.46
C ILE A 91 3.96 -4.95 5.95
N ASP A 92 4.48 -3.77 6.25
CA ASP A 92 4.52 -3.23 7.61
C ASP A 92 3.17 -2.60 7.93
N THR A 93 2.39 -3.23 8.82
CA THR A 93 1.06 -2.73 9.15
C THR A 93 1.13 -1.66 10.24
N PRO A 94 0.13 -0.75 10.32
CA PRO A 94 -0.05 0.07 11.53
C PRO A 94 -0.34 -0.84 12.73
N ASP A 95 -0.54 -0.24 13.92
CA ASP A 95 -0.97 -1.02 15.07
C ASP A 95 -2.39 -1.57 14.86
N LEU A 96 -2.47 -2.85 14.45
CA LEU A 96 -3.71 -3.57 14.20
C LEU A 96 -4.24 -4.26 15.48
N PHE A 97 -3.61 -4.06 16.64
CA PHE A 97 -3.99 -4.73 17.90
C PHE A 97 -3.94 -3.82 19.13
N GLY A 98 -3.65 -2.53 18.97
CA GLY A 98 -3.85 -1.49 19.97
C GLY A 98 -5.31 -1.43 20.43
N PRO A 99 -5.56 -0.87 21.63
CA PRO A 99 -6.60 -1.28 22.60
C PRO A 99 -7.55 -2.46 22.24
N LEU A 100 -7.04 -3.55 21.62
CA LEU A 100 -7.83 -4.62 21.03
C LEU A 100 -8.98 -4.13 20.12
N ILE A 101 -8.64 -3.77 18.89
CA ILE A 101 -9.65 -3.38 17.89
C ILE A 101 -10.65 -4.54 17.61
N PRO A 102 -11.94 -4.22 17.37
CA PRO A 102 -12.92 -5.23 16.98
C PRO A 102 -12.57 -5.94 15.66
N PRO A 103 -12.97 -7.22 15.47
CA PRO A 103 -12.73 -7.99 14.24
C PRO A 103 -13.17 -7.28 12.94
N ARG A 104 -14.23 -6.47 13.01
CA ARG A 104 -14.74 -5.67 11.89
C ARG A 104 -13.76 -4.58 11.46
N GLU A 105 -13.08 -3.95 12.41
CA GLU A 105 -12.11 -2.89 12.11
C GLU A 105 -10.80 -3.48 11.59
N LEU A 106 -10.36 -4.60 12.18
CA LEU A 106 -9.26 -5.41 11.64
C LEU A 106 -9.54 -5.84 10.19
N HIS A 107 -10.78 -6.28 9.90
CA HIS A 107 -11.21 -6.66 8.55
C HIS A 107 -11.06 -5.50 7.55
N LYS A 108 -11.52 -4.29 7.91
CA LYS A 108 -11.40 -3.10 7.05
C LYS A 108 -9.94 -2.74 6.75
N GLN A 109 -9.08 -2.80 7.77
CA GLN A 109 -7.67 -2.49 7.61
C GLN A 109 -6.95 -3.53 6.74
N LEU A 110 -7.22 -4.82 6.95
CA LEU A 110 -6.72 -5.91 6.10
C LEU A 110 -7.26 -5.86 4.67
N MET A 111 -8.50 -5.41 4.49
CA MET A 111 -9.09 -5.14 3.16
C MET A 111 -8.33 -4.04 2.41
N HIS A 112 -7.96 -2.96 3.10
CA HIS A 112 -7.14 -1.90 2.51
C HIS A 112 -5.77 -2.42 2.09
N ILE A 113 -5.13 -3.22 2.95
CA ILE A 113 -3.85 -3.88 2.68
C ILE A 113 -3.97 -4.83 1.47
N SER A 114 -5.01 -5.66 1.42
CA SER A 114 -5.23 -6.62 0.34
C SER A 114 -5.47 -5.97 -1.02
N LYS A 115 -5.94 -4.71 -1.07
CA LYS A 115 -6.09 -3.97 -2.33
C LYS A 115 -4.75 -3.47 -2.88
N GLN A 116 -3.77 -3.23 -2.00
CA GLN A 116 -2.45 -2.68 -2.36
C GLN A 116 -1.38 -3.77 -2.55
N ALA A 117 -1.53 -4.91 -1.86
CA ALA A 117 -0.62 -6.04 -1.99
C ALA A 117 -0.79 -6.76 -3.34
N PRO A 118 0.30 -7.22 -4.00
CA PRO A 118 0.21 -8.03 -5.19
C PRO A 118 -0.44 -9.39 -4.89
N PRO A 119 -1.10 -10.02 -5.88
CA PRO A 119 -1.66 -11.35 -5.70
C PRO A 119 -0.54 -12.36 -5.42
N GLY A 120 -0.71 -13.17 -4.38
CA GLY A 120 0.29 -14.15 -3.96
C GLY A 120 -0.02 -14.75 -2.59
N PRO A 121 0.66 -15.83 -2.21
CA PRO A 121 0.49 -16.47 -0.91
C PRO A 121 0.95 -15.53 0.20
N CYS A 122 0.18 -15.49 1.28
CA CYS A 122 0.39 -14.59 2.41
C CYS A 122 0.79 -15.39 3.65
N VAL A 123 1.78 -14.89 4.38
CA VAL A 123 2.21 -15.38 5.69
C VAL A 123 2.15 -14.23 6.67
N PHE A 124 1.54 -14.47 7.83
CA PHE A 124 1.43 -13.46 8.88
C PHE A 124 2.60 -13.63 9.84
N LEU A 125 3.37 -12.56 10.04
CA LEU A 125 4.44 -12.52 11.04
C LEU A 125 3.93 -11.74 12.23
N LEU A 126 3.57 -12.44 13.31
CA LEU A 126 3.12 -11.81 14.55
C LEU A 126 4.34 -11.39 15.38
N VAL A 127 4.72 -10.12 15.28
CA VAL A 127 5.87 -9.52 15.93
C VAL A 127 5.52 -9.11 17.37
N LEU A 128 6.25 -9.65 18.32
CA LEU A 128 5.98 -9.55 19.76
C LEU A 128 7.24 -9.17 20.53
N LEU A 129 7.11 -8.38 21.61
CA LEU A 129 8.17 -8.27 22.60
C LEU A 129 8.09 -9.42 23.60
N PRO A 130 9.18 -9.75 24.33
CA PRO A 130 9.18 -10.85 25.30
C PRO A 130 8.18 -10.62 26.45
N CYS A 131 7.88 -9.37 26.77
CA CYS A 131 6.87 -8.99 27.78
C CYS A 131 5.43 -9.05 27.28
N ASP A 132 5.18 -9.11 25.97
CA ASP A 132 3.83 -9.22 25.37
C ASP A 132 3.33 -10.67 25.30
N VAL A 133 4.14 -11.64 25.74
CA VAL A 133 3.84 -13.06 25.59
C VAL A 133 2.91 -13.53 26.72
N GLY A 134 1.60 -13.60 26.43
CA GLY A 134 0.56 -13.96 27.40
C GLY A 134 -0.86 -13.85 26.83
N HIS A 135 -1.82 -13.38 27.65
CA HIS A 135 -3.25 -13.28 27.31
C HIS A 135 -3.51 -12.46 26.01
N ASP A 136 -2.71 -11.44 25.76
CA ASP A 136 -2.86 -10.57 24.60
C ASP A 136 -2.68 -11.32 23.28
N VAL A 137 -1.74 -12.27 23.20
CA VAL A 137 -1.48 -13.05 21.98
C VAL A 137 -2.65 -13.98 21.65
N ALA A 138 -3.23 -14.64 22.67
CA ALA A 138 -4.40 -15.49 22.49
C ALA A 138 -5.58 -14.69 21.93
N GLN A 139 -5.78 -13.47 22.42
CA GLN A 139 -6.82 -12.58 21.94
C GLN A 139 -6.55 -12.04 20.53
N MET A 140 -5.30 -11.68 20.21
CA MET A 140 -4.91 -11.32 18.83
C MET A 140 -5.19 -12.44 17.83
N LEU A 141 -4.86 -13.68 18.18
CA LEU A 141 -5.15 -14.84 17.33
C LEU A 141 -6.65 -15.13 17.23
N ALA A 142 -7.41 -14.94 18.31
CA ALA A 142 -8.86 -15.06 18.27
C ALA A 142 -9.49 -14.03 17.32
N THR A 143 -9.06 -12.77 17.38
CA THR A 143 -9.49 -11.72 16.45
C THR A 143 -9.09 -12.07 15.01
N LEU A 144 -7.86 -12.55 14.78
CA LEU A 144 -7.40 -12.95 13.45
C LEU A 144 -8.22 -14.13 12.90
N ARG A 145 -8.52 -15.12 13.75
CA ARG A 145 -9.35 -16.29 13.42
C ARG A 145 -10.77 -15.86 13.06
N GLU A 146 -11.37 -14.96 13.82
CA GLU A 146 -12.72 -14.47 13.55
C GLU A 146 -12.76 -13.68 12.23
N THR A 147 -11.74 -12.84 11.98
CA THR A 147 -11.67 -11.99 10.79
C THR A 147 -11.34 -12.76 9.51
N LEU A 148 -10.41 -13.71 9.56
CA LEU A 148 -9.84 -14.37 8.37
C LEU A 148 -10.07 -15.89 8.31
N GLY A 149 -10.50 -16.51 9.40
CA GLY A 149 -10.66 -17.97 9.54
C GLY A 149 -9.37 -18.69 9.95
N GLU A 150 -9.49 -19.98 10.28
CA GLU A 150 -8.39 -20.80 10.82
C GLU A 150 -7.17 -20.87 9.90
N LYS A 151 -7.36 -20.89 8.57
CA LYS A 151 -6.24 -20.92 7.62
C LYS A 151 -5.26 -19.74 7.76
N ALA A 152 -5.73 -18.60 8.27
CA ALA A 152 -4.86 -17.46 8.55
C ALA A 152 -4.00 -17.70 9.79
N VAL A 153 -4.58 -18.31 10.84
CA VAL A 153 -3.85 -18.72 12.05
C VAL A 153 -2.82 -19.79 11.71
N ASP A 154 -3.18 -20.76 10.87
CA ASP A 154 -2.25 -21.80 10.41
C ASP A 154 -1.05 -21.21 9.66
N SER A 155 -1.27 -20.11 8.93
CA SER A 155 -0.27 -19.36 8.17
C SER A 155 0.39 -18.23 8.96
N THR A 156 0.27 -18.25 10.30
CA THR A 156 0.90 -17.28 11.21
C THR A 156 2.17 -17.87 11.84
N LEU A 157 3.25 -17.09 11.83
CA LEU A 157 4.52 -17.37 12.52
C LEU A 157 4.76 -16.27 13.58
N ALA A 158 5.07 -16.66 14.81
CA ALA A 158 5.41 -15.72 15.86
C ALA A 158 6.88 -15.29 15.77
N VAL A 159 7.13 -13.99 15.82
CA VAL A 159 8.47 -13.38 15.76
C VAL A 159 8.70 -12.59 17.05
N ILE A 160 9.58 -13.06 17.92
CA ILE A 160 9.88 -12.39 19.19
C ILE A 160 11.10 -11.49 18.99
N THR A 161 10.92 -10.17 19.09
CA THR A 161 12.00 -9.18 18.96
C THR A 161 12.68 -8.93 20.30
N HIS A 162 13.98 -8.63 20.31
CA HIS A 162 14.74 -8.29 21.53
C HIS A 162 14.76 -9.38 22.63
N GLY A 163 14.48 -10.64 22.28
CA GLY A 163 14.51 -11.75 23.24
C GLY A 163 15.89 -12.38 23.35
N ASP A 164 16.45 -12.40 24.56
CA ASP A 164 17.36 -13.48 24.95
C ASP A 164 16.59 -14.79 24.93
N ARG A 165 17.26 -15.92 24.67
CA ARG A 165 16.65 -17.27 24.62
C ARG A 165 16.08 -17.67 26.00
N ASN A 166 14.98 -17.07 26.42
CA ASN A 166 14.24 -17.44 27.61
C ASN A 166 13.15 -18.43 27.22
N GLU A 167 13.32 -19.68 27.64
CA GLU A 167 12.38 -20.78 27.43
C GLU A 167 10.99 -20.50 28.03
N THR A 168 10.92 -19.65 29.06
CA THR A 168 9.68 -19.27 29.76
C THR A 168 8.70 -18.45 28.91
N ALA A 169 9.17 -17.72 27.89
CA ALA A 169 8.27 -17.00 26.99
C ALA A 169 7.55 -17.95 26.02
N VAL A 170 8.18 -19.07 25.64
CA VAL A 170 7.62 -20.03 24.67
C VAL A 170 6.46 -20.84 25.25
N GLU A 171 6.49 -21.15 26.54
CA GLU A 171 5.46 -21.95 27.21
C GLU A 171 4.11 -21.24 27.32
N ASN A 172 4.12 -19.91 27.40
CA ASN A 172 2.91 -19.08 27.54
C ASN A 172 2.21 -18.77 26.20
N LEU A 173 2.77 -19.23 25.06
CA LEU A 173 2.13 -19.05 23.76
C LEU A 173 0.99 -20.06 23.53
N PRO A 174 -0.08 -19.64 22.82
CA PRO A 174 -1.14 -20.54 22.38
C PRO A 174 -0.61 -21.72 21.58
N GLU A 175 -1.16 -22.91 21.82
CA GLU A 175 -0.72 -24.18 21.23
C GLU A 175 -0.61 -24.13 19.69
N ALA A 176 -1.52 -23.39 19.04
CA ALA A 176 -1.59 -23.20 17.58
C ALA A 176 -0.32 -22.58 16.95
N ILE A 177 0.43 -21.75 17.69
CA ILE A 177 1.65 -21.09 17.21
C ILE A 177 2.90 -21.43 18.05
N ARG A 178 2.74 -22.21 19.12
CA ARG A 178 3.82 -22.59 20.04
C ARG A 178 5.00 -23.29 19.34
N HIS A 179 4.73 -24.02 18.27
CA HIS A 179 5.71 -24.72 17.45
C HIS A 179 6.19 -23.90 16.23
N LYS A 180 5.68 -22.68 16.06
CA LYS A 180 5.92 -21.77 14.91
C LYS A 180 6.52 -20.44 15.39
N ILE A 181 7.68 -20.52 16.05
CA ILE A 181 8.34 -19.36 16.66
C ILE A 181 9.71 -19.11 16.04
N HIS A 182 10.05 -17.84 15.87
CA HIS A 182 11.38 -17.38 15.52
C HIS A 182 11.79 -16.21 16.45
N ILE A 183 12.98 -16.29 17.03
CA ILE A 183 13.54 -15.24 17.89
C ILE A 183 14.43 -14.37 17.02
N PHE A 184 14.20 -13.07 17.04
CA PHE A 184 14.78 -12.12 16.10
C PHE A 184 15.49 -10.98 16.83
N ASP A 185 16.81 -10.88 16.64
CA ASP A 185 17.62 -9.76 17.14
C ASP A 185 17.73 -8.69 16.06
N ASN A 186 17.14 -7.52 16.34
CA ASN A 186 17.04 -6.38 15.41
C ASN A 186 18.38 -5.65 15.15
N THR A 187 19.51 -6.12 15.71
CA THR A 187 20.82 -5.48 15.58
C THR A 187 21.64 -5.95 14.36
N GLN A 188 21.19 -6.95 13.59
CA GLN A 188 22.02 -7.56 12.53
C GLN A 188 21.47 -7.47 11.09
N HIS A 189 22.40 -7.53 10.13
CA HIS A 189 22.18 -7.39 8.67
C HIS A 189 21.63 -8.65 7.97
N GLN A 190 21.19 -8.48 6.72
CA GLN A 190 20.48 -9.44 5.83
C GLN A 190 21.08 -10.87 5.75
N ASP A 191 22.38 -11.02 5.97
CA ASP A 191 23.11 -12.29 5.88
C ASP A 191 23.20 -13.06 7.21
N SER A 192 22.56 -12.56 8.27
CA SER A 192 22.54 -13.24 9.56
C SER A 192 21.85 -14.62 9.48
N ILE A 193 22.40 -15.57 10.23
CA ILE A 193 21.87 -16.94 10.39
C ILE A 193 20.37 -16.88 10.79
N GLN A 194 19.96 -15.86 11.53
CA GLN A 194 18.58 -15.66 11.98
C GLN A 194 17.62 -15.43 10.80
N VAL A 195 17.93 -14.51 9.88
CA VAL A 195 17.08 -14.26 8.69
C VAL A 195 16.99 -15.51 7.81
N ARG A 196 18.07 -16.30 7.71
CA ARG A 196 18.05 -17.58 6.98
C ARG A 196 17.15 -18.63 7.61
N ASP A 197 17.17 -18.76 8.94
CA ASP A 197 16.28 -19.66 9.69
C ASP A 197 14.81 -19.21 9.57
N LEU A 198 14.54 -17.91 9.69
CA LEU A 198 13.20 -17.31 9.52
C LEU A 198 12.60 -17.66 8.15
N LEU A 199 13.37 -17.43 7.07
CA LEU A 199 12.92 -17.72 5.72
C LEU A 199 12.72 -19.22 5.49
N SER A 200 13.56 -20.07 6.08
CA SER A 200 13.37 -21.53 6.01
C SER A 200 12.05 -21.95 6.66
N LYS A 201 11.71 -21.37 7.82
CA LYS A 201 10.43 -21.59 8.50
C LYS A 201 9.24 -21.10 7.70
N ILE A 202 9.34 -19.92 7.07
CA ILE A 202 8.31 -19.37 6.17
C ILE A 202 8.11 -20.30 4.95
N CYS A 203 9.19 -20.77 4.33
CA CYS A 203 9.12 -21.68 3.19
C CYS A 203 8.44 -23.01 3.55
N ASN A 204 8.68 -23.54 4.75
CA ASN A 204 8.00 -24.75 5.22
C ASN A 204 6.51 -24.49 5.47
N LEU A 205 6.16 -23.38 6.13
CA LEU A 205 4.77 -22.95 6.33
C LEU A 205 3.98 -22.82 5.01
N LEU A 206 4.61 -22.26 3.98
CA LEU A 206 4.00 -22.11 2.65
C LEU A 206 3.76 -23.46 1.96
N LYS A 207 4.69 -24.41 2.11
CA LYS A 207 4.55 -25.77 1.57
C LYS A 207 3.43 -26.54 2.27
N ASP A 208 3.35 -26.43 3.59
CA ASP A 208 2.40 -27.19 4.41
C ASP A 208 0.95 -26.68 4.25
N ASN A 209 0.77 -25.36 4.13
CA ASN A 209 -0.57 -24.74 4.11
C ASN A 209 -1.08 -24.35 2.71
N LYS A 210 -0.33 -24.63 1.65
CA LYS A 210 -0.63 -24.25 0.24
C LYS A 210 -0.85 -22.74 0.01
N GLY A 211 -0.35 -21.90 0.92
CA GLY A 211 -0.46 -20.43 0.87
C GLY A 211 -1.84 -19.88 1.24
N PHE A 212 -1.90 -18.88 2.12
CA PHE A 212 -3.13 -18.16 2.43
C PHE A 212 -3.33 -17.01 1.44
N SER A 213 -4.44 -16.96 0.70
CA SER A 213 -4.75 -15.84 -0.19
C SER A 213 -5.61 -14.80 0.53
N LEU A 214 -5.00 -13.68 0.94
CA LEU A 214 -5.70 -12.54 1.56
C LEU A 214 -6.84 -12.03 0.67
N ARG A 215 -6.59 -11.94 -0.65
CA ARG A 215 -7.54 -11.35 -1.60
C ARG A 215 -8.74 -12.25 -1.88
N GLU A 216 -8.55 -13.56 -1.98
CA GLU A 216 -9.66 -14.50 -2.16
C GLU A 216 -10.54 -14.61 -0.91
N ARG A 217 -9.92 -14.51 0.28
CA ARG A 217 -10.64 -14.60 1.54
C ARG A 217 -11.45 -13.34 1.85
N LEU A 218 -10.88 -12.17 1.58
CA LEU A 218 -11.50 -10.87 1.86
C LEU A 218 -12.43 -10.40 0.74
N ASN A 219 -12.20 -10.84 -0.51
CA ASN A 219 -13.04 -10.56 -1.68
C ASN A 219 -13.44 -11.86 -2.39
N PRO A 220 -14.38 -12.64 -1.81
CA PRO A 220 -14.87 -13.83 -2.49
C PRO A 220 -15.55 -13.43 -3.81
N LYS A 221 -15.11 -14.01 -4.93
CA LYS A 221 -15.86 -13.92 -6.19
C LYS A 221 -17.29 -14.42 -5.93
N PRO A 222 -18.34 -13.77 -6.45
CA PRO A 222 -19.68 -14.34 -6.38
C PRO A 222 -19.62 -15.72 -7.02
N ALA A 223 -19.98 -16.75 -6.25
CA ALA A 223 -20.05 -18.10 -6.77
C ALA A 223 -20.92 -18.07 -8.01
N LEU A 224 -20.41 -18.62 -9.13
CA LEU A 224 -21.28 -18.97 -10.25
C LEU A 224 -22.43 -19.77 -9.66
N ARG A 225 -23.63 -19.21 -9.80
CA ARG A 225 -24.89 -19.80 -9.40
C ARG A 225 -25.06 -21.08 -10.22
N THR A 226 -24.49 -22.18 -9.75
CA THR A 226 -24.89 -23.51 -10.20
C THR A 226 -26.37 -23.63 -9.82
N LYS A 227 -27.20 -23.85 -10.84
CA LYS A 227 -28.64 -24.07 -10.67
C LYS A 227 -28.83 -25.06 -9.52
N PRO A 228 -29.69 -24.78 -8.53
CA PRO A 228 -30.01 -25.78 -7.54
C PRO A 228 -30.61 -26.98 -8.28
N ARG A 229 -29.95 -28.12 -8.14
CA ARG A 229 -30.51 -29.43 -8.46
C ARG A 229 -31.81 -29.55 -7.68
N THR A 230 -32.91 -29.63 -8.41
CA THR A 230 -34.19 -30.14 -7.92
C THR A 230 -33.94 -31.50 -7.29
N MET A 231 -34.01 -31.59 -5.96
CA MET A 231 -34.35 -32.84 -5.29
C MET A 231 -35.85 -32.83 -5.04
N PHE A 232 -36.48 -33.81 -5.68
CA PHE A 232 -37.82 -34.27 -5.40
C PHE A 232 -37.99 -34.56 -3.90
N LEU A 233 -39.05 -34.01 -3.31
CA LEU A 233 -39.86 -34.75 -2.36
C LEU A 233 -41.26 -34.86 -2.98
N GLN A 234 -41.71 -36.10 -2.96
CA GLN A 234 -42.82 -36.69 -3.67
C GLN A 234 -44.06 -36.61 -2.78
N GLU A 235 -45.15 -36.05 -3.29
CA GLU A 235 -46.52 -36.33 -2.83
C GLU A 235 -47.48 -35.90 -3.95
N VAL A 236 -47.77 -36.82 -4.87
CA VAL A 236 -49.03 -37.59 -4.93
C VAL A 236 -50.26 -36.67 -5.04
N ALA A 237 -50.61 -36.35 -6.29
CA ALA A 237 -52.00 -36.08 -6.65
C ALA A 237 -52.22 -36.55 -8.08
N THR A 238 -52.94 -37.66 -8.18
CA THR A 238 -53.47 -38.28 -9.39
C THR A 238 -54.40 -37.34 -10.15
N HIS A 239 -54.11 -37.06 -11.42
CA HIS A 239 -55.14 -36.94 -12.46
C HIS A 239 -55.63 -38.36 -12.82
N PRO A 240 -56.84 -38.59 -13.39
CA PRO A 240 -57.41 -37.85 -14.53
C PRO A 240 -58.96 -37.69 -14.44
N GLU A 241 -59.69 -36.91 -15.25
CA GLU A 241 -59.95 -37.06 -16.68
C GLU A 241 -60.93 -35.97 -17.20
N LYS A 242 -60.86 -35.72 -18.51
CA LYS A 242 -61.95 -35.45 -19.48
C LYS A 242 -62.68 -34.08 -19.50
N SER A 243 -62.27 -33.27 -20.49
CA SER A 243 -63.08 -32.77 -21.62
C SER A 243 -64.59 -32.57 -21.44
N ARG A 244 -65.10 -31.35 -21.73
CA ARG A 244 -66.00 -31.01 -22.86
C ARG A 244 -66.32 -29.51 -22.89
N LYS A 245 -66.41 -28.94 -24.09
CA LYS A 245 -67.03 -27.64 -24.38
C LYS A 245 -68.55 -27.83 -24.45
N GLU A 246 -69.34 -26.82 -24.07
CA GLU A 246 -70.64 -26.54 -24.68
C GLU A 246 -71.09 -25.09 -24.42
N GLU A 247 -71.75 -24.54 -25.42
CA GLU A 247 -72.27 -23.18 -25.56
C GLU A 247 -73.70 -23.07 -25.01
N GLY A 248 -74.14 -21.84 -24.70
CA GLY A 248 -75.50 -21.38 -25.08
C GLY A 248 -76.57 -21.18 -24.00
N GLN A 249 -77.26 -20.03 -24.14
CA GLN A 249 -78.64 -19.67 -23.76
C GLN A 249 -78.92 -19.34 -22.27
N GLN A 250 -79.24 -18.09 -21.92
CA GLN A 250 -80.46 -17.26 -22.11
C GLN A 250 -81.56 -17.48 -21.07
N ALA A 251 -82.01 -16.32 -20.53
CA ALA A 251 -83.37 -15.96 -20.11
C ALA A 251 -83.74 -15.96 -18.59
N GLU A 252 -84.14 -14.75 -18.16
CA GLU A 252 -85.20 -14.38 -17.19
C GLU A 252 -84.97 -14.73 -15.70
N GLY A 253 -85.19 -13.87 -14.71
CA GLY A 253 -85.77 -12.53 -14.62
C GLY A 253 -86.43 -12.41 -13.25
N GLU A 254 -86.03 -11.47 -12.40
CA GLU A 254 -86.94 -10.97 -11.35
C GLU A 254 -86.55 -9.57 -10.88
N GLN A 255 -87.57 -8.72 -10.84
CA GLN A 255 -87.53 -7.29 -10.60
C GLN A 255 -87.65 -7.00 -9.11
N THR A 256 -86.76 -6.15 -8.56
CA THR A 256 -87.14 -5.18 -7.52
C THR A 256 -86.22 -3.97 -7.58
N SER A 257 -86.82 -2.79 -7.79
CA SER A 257 -86.29 -1.44 -7.52
C SER A 257 -87.54 -0.58 -7.19
N PRO A 258 -87.50 0.54 -6.44
CA PRO A 258 -86.37 1.45 -6.27
C PRO A 258 -86.21 2.13 -4.89
N HIS A 259 -84.98 2.50 -4.53
CA HIS A 259 -84.76 3.73 -3.74
C HIS A 259 -83.47 4.43 -4.20
N LEU A 260 -83.58 5.74 -4.36
CA LEU A 260 -82.73 6.65 -5.11
C LEU A 260 -82.21 7.70 -4.12
N PHE A 261 -80.92 7.70 -3.73
CA PHE A 261 -79.85 8.68 -4.09
C PHE A 261 -78.87 8.81 -2.89
N PRO A 262 -77.68 9.45 -3.00
CA PRO A 262 -76.75 9.56 -4.13
C PRO A 262 -75.26 9.36 -3.70
N ALA A 263 -74.37 9.64 -4.66
CA ALA A 263 -72.95 10.00 -4.53
C ALA A 263 -71.93 8.86 -4.73
N LYS A 264 -71.26 8.95 -5.89
CA LYS A 264 -69.87 8.54 -6.10
C LYS A 264 -69.07 8.83 -4.82
N LEU A 265 -68.63 7.79 -4.12
CA LEU A 265 -67.39 7.93 -3.39
C LEU A 265 -66.32 8.19 -4.44
N ASN A 266 -65.92 9.45 -4.60
CA ASN A 266 -64.58 9.74 -5.05
C ASN A 266 -63.67 8.93 -4.12
N GLU A 267 -62.99 7.92 -4.66
CA GLU A 267 -61.79 7.40 -4.01
C GLU A 267 -60.87 8.61 -3.82
N CYS A 268 -60.83 9.16 -2.60
CA CYS A 268 -59.85 10.16 -2.24
C CYS A 268 -58.48 9.49 -2.34
N LYS A 269 -57.86 9.55 -3.53
CA LYS A 269 -56.46 9.20 -3.72
C LYS A 269 -55.66 10.08 -2.77
N VAL A 270 -55.19 9.49 -1.68
CA VAL A 270 -54.28 10.15 -0.76
C VAL A 270 -53.03 10.49 -1.57
N HIS A 271 -52.72 11.77 -1.72
CA HIS A 271 -51.55 12.20 -2.48
C HIS A 271 -50.30 12.00 -1.61
N HIS A 272 -49.39 11.15 -2.07
CA HIS A 272 -48.14 10.88 -1.36
C HIS A 272 -47.07 11.88 -1.80
N VAL A 273 -46.37 12.49 -0.85
CA VAL A 273 -45.17 13.30 -1.09
C VAL A 273 -43.99 12.61 -0.39
N ARG A 274 -42.84 12.52 -1.05
CA ARG A 274 -41.67 11.76 -0.55
C ARG A 274 -40.45 12.66 -0.68
N LEU A 275 -39.96 13.12 0.46
CA LEU A 275 -38.87 14.09 0.61
C LEU A 275 -37.66 13.37 1.20
N VAL A 276 -36.50 13.50 0.56
CA VAL A 276 -35.22 13.01 1.09
C VAL A 276 -34.37 14.22 1.47
N LEU A 277 -34.01 14.33 2.75
CA LEU A 277 -33.24 15.45 3.29
C LEU A 277 -31.76 15.16 3.11
N ILE A 278 -31.03 16.00 2.38
CA ILE A 278 -29.61 15.80 2.06
C ILE A 278 -28.82 17.03 2.49
N GLY A 279 -27.60 16.86 2.99
CA GLY A 279 -26.72 17.96 3.37
C GLY A 279 -25.69 17.54 4.40
N LYS A 280 -24.75 18.44 4.71
CA LYS A 280 -23.64 18.16 5.65
C LYS A 280 -24.10 17.85 7.08
N THR A 281 -23.20 17.32 7.89
CA THR A 281 -23.45 17.10 9.32
C THR A 281 -23.73 18.43 10.02
N GLY A 282 -24.70 18.45 10.95
CA GLY A 282 -25.02 19.63 11.74
C GLY A 282 -25.76 20.77 11.00
N VAL A 283 -26.12 20.61 9.72
CA VAL A 283 -26.87 21.64 8.96
C VAL A 283 -28.34 21.77 9.41
N GLY A 284 -28.83 20.85 10.22
CA GLY A 284 -30.21 20.87 10.73
C GLY A 284 -31.19 19.95 10.01
N LYS A 285 -30.74 18.89 9.33
CA LYS A 285 -31.62 17.91 8.63
C LYS A 285 -32.74 17.36 9.52
N SER A 286 -32.40 16.79 10.67
CA SER A 286 -33.38 16.23 11.60
C SER A 286 -34.34 17.28 12.16
N ALA A 287 -33.85 18.51 12.42
CA ALA A 287 -34.69 19.63 12.86
C ALA A 287 -35.69 20.03 11.76
N THR A 288 -35.22 20.20 10.52
CA THR A 288 -36.06 20.45 9.37
C THR A 288 -37.06 19.32 9.13
N GLY A 289 -36.68 18.06 9.33
CA GLY A 289 -37.62 16.94 9.25
C GLY A 289 -38.74 17.02 10.27
N ASN A 290 -38.43 17.40 11.52
CA ASN A 290 -39.42 17.63 12.56
C ASN A 290 -40.35 18.80 12.22
N THR A 291 -39.79 19.89 11.69
CA THR A 291 -40.53 21.05 11.20
C THR A 291 -41.53 20.63 10.11
N ILE A 292 -41.08 19.88 9.10
CA ILE A 292 -41.94 19.40 8.01
C ILE A 292 -43.07 18.51 8.54
N LEU A 293 -42.78 17.62 9.49
CA LEU A 293 -43.78 16.70 10.03
C LEU A 293 -44.73 17.33 11.04
N GLY A 294 -44.42 18.53 11.54
CA GLY A 294 -45.18 19.20 12.60
C GLY A 294 -45.02 18.58 14.00
N LYS A 295 -44.06 17.66 14.17
CA LYS A 295 -43.84 16.90 15.42
C LYS A 295 -42.39 16.44 15.57
N ALA A 296 -41.95 16.26 16.81
CA ALA A 296 -40.59 15.84 17.15
C ALA A 296 -40.42 14.31 16.98
N GLU A 297 -40.13 13.87 15.76
CA GLU A 297 -40.01 12.45 15.37
C GLU A 297 -38.55 12.00 15.16
N PHE A 298 -37.68 12.94 14.80
CA PHE A 298 -36.24 12.76 14.66
C PHE A 298 -35.52 13.33 15.88
N LYS A 299 -34.50 12.61 16.38
CA LYS A 299 -33.65 13.12 17.47
C LYS A 299 -32.73 14.22 16.91
N SER A 300 -32.94 15.47 17.31
CA SER A 300 -32.08 16.60 16.95
C SER A 300 -31.28 17.09 18.17
N SER A 301 -29.96 17.13 18.08
CA SER A 301 -29.07 17.75 19.09
C SER A 301 -28.33 18.94 18.48
N PRO A 302 -28.09 20.03 19.23
CA PRO A 302 -27.27 21.16 18.78
C PRO A 302 -25.76 20.84 18.75
N ILE A 303 -25.34 19.69 19.28
CA ILE A 303 -23.93 19.26 19.32
C ILE A 303 -23.53 18.78 17.92
N GLY A 304 -22.42 19.30 17.37
CA GLY A 304 -21.93 19.03 16.00
C GLY A 304 -21.47 17.60 15.71
N MET A 305 -21.76 16.63 16.57
CA MET A 305 -21.53 15.22 16.33
C MET A 305 -22.77 14.59 15.66
N SER A 306 -22.57 13.72 14.68
CA SER A 306 -23.67 13.03 14.02
C SER A 306 -24.46 12.17 15.02
N VAL A 307 -25.66 12.61 15.39
CA VAL A 307 -26.59 11.81 16.22
C VAL A 307 -27.27 10.72 15.39
N THR A 308 -27.35 10.92 14.07
CA THR A 308 -27.99 10.00 13.13
C THR A 308 -26.93 9.19 12.39
N THR A 309 -26.89 7.88 12.64
CA THR A 309 -25.97 6.93 11.98
C THR A 309 -26.56 6.27 10.74
N ASP A 310 -27.90 6.21 10.63
CA ASP A 310 -28.63 5.48 9.59
C ASP A 310 -29.77 6.33 8.99
N CYS A 311 -30.10 6.12 7.70
CA CYS A 311 -31.31 6.71 7.07
C CYS A 311 -32.58 6.38 7.91
N ASN A 312 -33.37 7.41 8.25
CA ASN A 312 -34.61 7.25 9.01
C ASN A 312 -35.82 7.79 8.24
N LYS A 313 -36.87 6.99 8.09
CA LYS A 313 -38.14 7.40 7.47
C LYS A 313 -39.20 7.69 8.53
N ARG A 314 -39.89 8.81 8.36
CA ARG A 314 -41.06 9.20 9.16
C ARG A 314 -42.16 9.74 8.26
N THR A 315 -43.39 9.64 8.72
CA THR A 315 -44.57 9.98 7.93
C THR A 315 -45.57 10.77 8.78
N ALA A 316 -46.21 11.76 8.17
CA ALA A 316 -47.31 12.52 8.76
C ALA A 316 -48.39 12.84 7.71
N MET A 317 -49.64 12.95 8.15
CA MET A 317 -50.73 13.49 7.34
C MET A 317 -50.76 15.01 7.51
N ILE A 318 -50.63 15.75 6.40
CA ILE A 318 -50.63 17.21 6.40
C ILE A 318 -51.67 17.68 5.39
N GLY A 319 -52.77 18.24 5.87
CA GLY A 319 -53.97 18.46 5.06
C GLY A 319 -54.49 17.13 4.48
N THR A 320 -54.54 17.02 3.17
CA THR A 320 -54.96 15.81 2.44
C THR A 320 -53.79 14.97 1.89
N LYS A 321 -52.55 15.31 2.26
CA LYS A 321 -51.33 14.70 1.73
C LYS A 321 -50.63 13.85 2.77
N LEU A 322 -50.20 12.65 2.37
CA LEU A 322 -49.35 11.80 3.19
C LEU A 322 -47.88 12.10 2.87
N VAL A 323 -47.21 12.81 3.78
CA VAL A 323 -45.84 13.28 3.60
C VAL A 323 -44.88 12.31 4.26
N HIS A 324 -43.96 11.76 3.47
CA HIS A 324 -42.86 10.91 3.91
C HIS A 324 -41.58 11.75 3.91
N VAL A 325 -40.90 11.81 5.04
CA VAL A 325 -39.62 12.48 5.20
C VAL A 325 -38.57 11.43 5.52
N ILE A 326 -37.53 11.38 4.71
CA ILE A 326 -36.36 10.52 4.92
C ILE A 326 -35.21 11.43 5.36
N ASP A 327 -34.83 11.31 6.63
CA ASP A 327 -33.62 11.94 7.17
C ASP A 327 -32.42 11.07 6.84
N THR A 328 -31.38 11.67 6.26
CA THR A 328 -30.14 10.99 5.91
C THR A 328 -29.07 11.27 6.98
N PRO A 329 -28.09 10.38 7.19
CA PRO A 329 -26.90 10.70 7.97
C PRO A 329 -26.17 11.94 7.43
N GLY A 330 -25.15 12.41 8.15
CA GLY A 330 -24.20 13.38 7.60
C GLY A 330 -23.51 12.83 6.35
N LEU A 331 -24.07 13.10 5.18
CA LEU A 331 -23.63 12.49 3.93
C LEU A 331 -22.30 13.06 3.40
N PHE A 332 -21.73 14.12 4.01
CA PHE A 332 -20.63 14.87 3.37
C PHE A 332 -19.57 15.39 4.35
N ASP A 333 -19.37 14.69 5.48
CA ASP A 333 -18.22 14.95 6.34
C ASP A 333 -16.95 14.48 5.62
N THR A 334 -15.88 15.28 5.65
CA THR A 334 -14.58 15.00 4.98
C THR A 334 -13.95 13.64 5.34
N ALA A 335 -14.44 12.99 6.40
CA ALA A 335 -14.03 11.65 6.83
C ALA A 335 -14.68 10.50 6.04
N VAL A 336 -15.72 10.75 5.23
CA VAL A 336 -16.51 9.70 4.55
C VAL A 336 -16.16 9.62 3.06
N SER A 337 -15.85 8.42 2.56
CA SER A 337 -15.54 8.21 1.14
C SER A 337 -16.77 8.34 0.25
N ASN A 338 -16.62 8.85 -0.98
CA ASN A 338 -17.68 8.97 -1.99
C ASN A 338 -18.49 7.68 -2.20
N ASP A 339 -17.86 6.50 -2.14
CA ASP A 339 -18.56 5.21 -2.30
C ASP A 339 -19.56 4.92 -1.16
N SER A 340 -19.21 5.27 0.07
CA SER A 340 -20.11 5.15 1.22
C SER A 340 -21.30 6.11 1.11
N ILE A 341 -21.06 7.30 0.51
CA ILE A 341 -22.09 8.32 0.30
C ILE A 341 -23.09 7.83 -0.77
N ARG A 342 -22.59 7.26 -1.87
CA ARG A 342 -23.39 6.63 -2.93
C ARG A 342 -24.27 5.49 -2.38
N GLU A 343 -23.71 4.65 -1.52
CA GLU A 343 -24.45 3.53 -0.91
C GLU A 343 -25.61 4.04 -0.04
N GLU A 344 -25.35 5.04 0.80
CA GLU A 344 -26.37 5.58 1.71
C GLU A 344 -27.49 6.32 0.95
N ILE A 345 -27.12 7.04 -0.11
CA ILE A 345 -28.07 7.62 -1.06
C ILE A 345 -28.94 6.54 -1.70
N GLY A 346 -28.35 5.44 -2.16
CA GLY A 346 -29.08 4.31 -2.75
C GLY A 346 -30.10 3.71 -1.78
N LYS A 347 -29.73 3.53 -0.50
CA LYS A 347 -30.65 3.07 0.56
C LYS A 347 -31.81 4.05 0.76
N CYS A 348 -31.52 5.34 0.80
CA CYS A 348 -32.52 6.38 0.99
C CYS A 348 -33.49 6.47 -0.23
N ILE A 349 -33.03 6.25 -1.47
CA ILE A 349 -33.91 6.10 -2.65
C ILE A 349 -34.83 4.88 -2.50
N ALA A 350 -34.28 3.74 -2.06
CA ALA A 350 -35.05 2.52 -1.83
C ALA A 350 -36.14 2.71 -0.74
N MET A 351 -35.81 3.40 0.36
CA MET A 351 -36.77 3.75 1.41
C MET A 351 -37.89 4.69 0.93
N ALA A 352 -37.60 5.50 -0.10
CA ALA A 352 -38.53 6.40 -0.75
C ALA A 352 -39.32 5.73 -1.89
N SER A 353 -39.37 4.39 -1.97
CA SER A 353 -40.11 3.62 -3.00
C SER A 353 -41.51 4.17 -3.28
N PRO A 354 -41.91 4.33 -4.57
CA PRO A 354 -41.19 3.94 -5.79
C PRO A 354 -40.02 4.86 -6.19
N GLY A 355 -39.78 5.93 -5.43
CA GLY A 355 -38.67 6.86 -5.59
C GLY A 355 -39.01 8.24 -5.01
N PRO A 356 -38.02 9.07 -4.63
CA PRO A 356 -38.30 10.37 -4.05
C PRO A 356 -38.90 11.36 -5.06
N HIS A 357 -39.82 12.18 -4.59
CA HIS A 357 -40.35 13.30 -5.38
C HIS A 357 -39.42 14.50 -5.35
N VAL A 358 -38.79 14.73 -4.18
CA VAL A 358 -37.87 15.85 -3.97
C VAL A 358 -36.68 15.40 -3.13
N PHE A 359 -35.49 15.71 -3.60
CA PHE A 359 -34.29 15.82 -2.79
C PHE A 359 -34.20 17.25 -2.26
N LEU A 360 -34.28 17.41 -0.94
CA LEU A 360 -34.19 18.69 -0.29
C LEU A 360 -32.75 18.89 0.21
N LEU A 361 -31.98 19.68 -0.52
CA LEU A 361 -30.57 19.96 -0.24
C LEU A 361 -30.46 21.10 0.76
N LEU A 362 -30.15 20.76 2.02
CA LEU A 362 -30.07 21.73 3.11
C LEU A 362 -28.71 22.43 3.17
N VAL A 363 -28.77 23.75 3.21
CA VAL A 363 -27.63 24.67 3.36
C VAL A 363 -27.98 25.62 4.51
N SER A 364 -27.03 25.90 5.41
CA SER A 364 -27.29 26.85 6.49
C SER A 364 -27.17 28.28 5.96
N VAL A 365 -28.09 29.16 6.35
CA VAL A 365 -27.87 30.61 6.26
C VAL A 365 -26.60 30.95 7.03
N GLY A 366 -25.77 31.81 6.43
CA GLY A 366 -24.46 32.20 6.95
C GLY A 366 -23.34 31.96 5.94
N ARG A 367 -22.16 31.58 6.44
CA ARG A 367 -20.97 31.37 5.59
C ARG A 367 -21.10 30.09 4.78
N PHE A 368 -21.17 30.25 3.46
CA PHE A 368 -21.14 29.14 2.51
C PHE A 368 -19.73 28.55 2.39
N THR A 369 -19.50 27.38 3.00
CA THR A 369 -18.16 26.80 3.12
C THR A 369 -17.73 26.07 1.84
N GLN A 370 -16.43 25.79 1.73
CA GLN A 370 -15.90 24.96 0.65
C GLN A 370 -16.50 23.55 0.68
N GLU A 371 -16.70 23.01 1.87
CA GLU A 371 -17.35 21.71 2.11
C GLU A 371 -18.79 21.69 1.56
N GLU A 372 -19.55 22.78 1.71
CA GLU A 372 -20.91 22.87 1.14
C GLU A 372 -20.88 22.90 -0.39
N ARG A 373 -19.88 23.55 -1.00
CA ARG A 373 -19.67 23.50 -2.46
C ARG A 373 -19.34 22.09 -2.96
N GLU A 374 -18.49 21.38 -2.22
CA GLU A 374 -18.09 20.02 -2.56
C GLU A 374 -19.24 19.04 -2.38
N THR A 375 -20.01 19.19 -1.30
CA THR A 375 -21.27 18.47 -1.05
C THR A 375 -22.21 18.60 -2.26
N VAL A 376 -22.41 19.82 -2.72
CA VAL A 376 -23.29 20.13 -3.85
C VAL A 376 -22.81 19.48 -5.14
N LYS A 377 -21.54 19.68 -5.50
CA LYS A 377 -20.96 19.07 -6.70
C LYS A 377 -21.03 17.55 -6.64
N MET A 378 -20.74 16.98 -5.48
CA MET A 378 -20.80 15.55 -5.27
C MET A 378 -22.23 15.00 -5.42
N ILE A 379 -23.25 15.69 -4.90
CA ILE A 379 -24.66 15.32 -5.12
C ILE A 379 -25.00 15.39 -6.60
N GLN A 380 -24.61 16.46 -7.28
CA GLN A 380 -24.83 16.61 -8.72
C GLN A 380 -24.14 15.49 -9.52
N ASP A 381 -22.94 15.12 -9.14
CA ASP A 381 -22.20 14.01 -9.74
C ASP A 381 -22.90 12.67 -9.48
N ILE A 382 -23.25 12.36 -8.22
CA ILE A 382 -23.82 11.08 -7.79
C ILE A 382 -25.21 10.83 -8.38
N PHE A 383 -26.09 11.84 -8.36
CA PHE A 383 -27.46 11.68 -8.82
C PHE A 383 -27.63 12.06 -10.31
N GLY A 384 -26.62 12.69 -10.91
CA GLY A 384 -26.52 12.98 -12.34
C GLY A 384 -27.33 14.20 -12.75
N GLU A 385 -27.30 14.55 -14.03
CA GLU A 385 -28.05 15.70 -14.58
C GLU A 385 -29.56 15.58 -14.33
N HIS A 386 -30.10 14.36 -14.28
CA HIS A 386 -31.51 14.12 -14.00
C HIS A 386 -31.94 14.55 -12.59
N SER A 387 -31.02 14.57 -11.63
CA SER A 387 -31.30 14.92 -10.25
C SER A 387 -31.58 16.39 -10.03
N LYS A 388 -31.04 17.26 -10.90
CA LYS A 388 -31.34 18.69 -10.91
C LYS A 388 -32.85 18.89 -10.96
N ALA A 389 -33.55 18.18 -11.86
CA ALA A 389 -35.01 18.25 -11.97
C ALA A 389 -35.76 17.81 -10.70
N TYR A 390 -35.16 17.02 -9.81
CA TYR A 390 -35.75 16.53 -8.56
C TYR A 390 -35.15 17.16 -7.30
N THR A 391 -34.34 18.22 -7.41
CA THR A 391 -33.70 18.87 -6.26
C THR A 391 -34.25 20.27 -5.98
N MET A 392 -34.40 20.60 -4.70
CA MET A 392 -34.74 21.93 -4.19
C MET A 392 -33.76 22.31 -3.07
N VAL A 393 -33.30 23.56 -3.04
CA VAL A 393 -32.39 24.05 -2.01
C VAL A 393 -33.20 24.49 -0.77
N GLY A 394 -32.86 23.97 0.42
CA GLY A 394 -33.49 24.37 1.68
C GLY A 394 -32.51 25.16 2.56
N PHE A 395 -32.79 26.44 2.80
CA PHE A 395 -32.01 27.27 3.71
C PHE A 395 -32.44 27.05 5.14
N THR A 396 -31.56 26.52 6.00
CA THR A 396 -31.82 26.41 7.43
C THR A 396 -31.32 27.65 8.17
N ARG A 397 -31.81 27.88 9.40
CA ARG A 397 -31.52 29.09 10.19
C ARG A 397 -32.04 30.37 9.51
N GLY A 398 -33.20 30.28 8.85
CA GLY A 398 -33.85 31.42 8.21
C GLY A 398 -34.16 32.57 9.16
N GLU A 399 -34.31 32.28 10.45
CA GLU A 399 -34.51 33.30 11.49
C GLU A 399 -33.41 34.37 11.51
N LEU A 400 -32.19 34.05 11.11
CA LEU A 400 -31.08 35.01 11.01
C LEU A 400 -31.31 36.05 9.90
N LEU A 401 -31.98 35.68 8.81
CA LEU A 401 -32.33 36.64 7.75
C LEU A 401 -33.41 37.61 8.24
N GLU A 402 -34.40 37.09 8.96
CA GLU A 402 -35.48 37.90 9.54
C GLU A 402 -34.96 38.88 10.61
N GLU A 403 -34.03 38.44 11.47
CA GLU A 403 -33.40 39.27 12.51
C GLU A 403 -32.60 40.44 11.91
N GLU A 404 -31.90 40.21 10.81
CA GLU A 404 -31.13 41.23 10.08
C GLU A 404 -31.99 42.05 9.09
N GLY A 405 -33.27 41.70 8.90
CA GLY A 405 -34.17 42.35 7.95
C GLY A 405 -33.77 42.17 6.48
N ILE A 406 -33.08 41.07 6.16
CA ILE A 406 -32.58 40.75 4.83
C ILE A 406 -33.53 39.75 4.16
N ASP A 407 -34.01 40.04 2.95
CA ASP A 407 -34.78 39.09 2.16
C ASP A 407 -33.87 37.98 1.55
N ILE A 408 -34.45 36.82 1.26
CA ILE A 408 -33.69 35.65 0.80
C ILE A 408 -33.08 35.89 -0.59
N GLU A 409 -33.75 36.63 -1.46
CA GLU A 409 -33.26 36.98 -2.79
C GLU A 409 -32.01 37.87 -2.72
N THR A 410 -31.98 38.85 -1.81
CA THR A 410 -30.83 39.70 -1.50
C THR A 410 -29.69 38.88 -0.92
N TYR A 411 -29.98 37.96 0.02
CA TYR A 411 -28.95 37.05 0.55
C TYR A 411 -28.33 36.18 -0.55
N ILE A 412 -29.15 35.61 -1.45
CA ILE A 412 -28.66 34.81 -2.58
C ILE A 412 -27.83 35.69 -3.54
N GLY A 413 -28.28 36.90 -3.85
CA GLY A 413 -27.56 37.83 -4.74
C GLY A 413 -26.20 38.26 -4.20
N GLN A 414 -26.04 38.33 -2.88
CA GLN A 414 -24.78 38.67 -2.20
C GLN A 414 -23.93 37.43 -1.84
N SER A 415 -24.47 36.22 -2.01
CA SER A 415 -23.79 34.97 -1.72
C SER A 415 -22.71 34.64 -2.76
N PRO A 416 -21.72 33.78 -2.42
CA PRO A 416 -20.69 33.35 -3.37
C PRO A 416 -21.28 32.77 -4.67
N SER A 417 -20.59 32.97 -5.80
CA SER A 417 -21.06 32.54 -7.13
C SER A 417 -21.47 31.08 -7.17
N ALA A 418 -20.76 30.21 -6.46
CA ALA A 418 -21.07 28.78 -6.39
C ALA A 418 -22.46 28.47 -5.78
N LEU A 419 -22.94 29.27 -4.82
CA LEU A 419 -24.30 29.09 -4.27
C LEU A 419 -25.35 29.58 -5.27
N GLN A 420 -25.07 30.67 -5.99
CA GLN A 420 -25.95 31.17 -7.05
C GLN A 420 -26.04 30.16 -8.20
N GLU A 421 -24.93 29.57 -8.61
CA GLU A 421 -24.86 28.51 -9.62
C GLU A 421 -25.65 27.27 -9.20
N LEU A 422 -25.54 26.85 -7.93
CA LEU A 422 -26.32 25.74 -7.40
C LEU A 422 -27.84 25.99 -7.51
N ILE A 423 -28.28 27.19 -7.14
CA ILE A 423 -29.71 27.53 -7.16
C ILE A 423 -30.22 27.57 -8.59
N LYS A 424 -29.43 28.14 -9.51
CA LYS A 424 -29.72 28.12 -10.95
C LYS A 424 -29.78 26.70 -11.50
N ASP A 425 -28.85 25.83 -11.11
CA ASP A 425 -28.85 24.41 -11.45
C ASP A 425 -30.09 23.69 -10.92
N CYS A 426 -30.67 24.18 -9.83
CA CYS A 426 -31.93 23.70 -9.28
C CYS A 426 -33.15 24.43 -9.87
N ASN A 427 -33.05 25.11 -11.01
CA ASN A 427 -34.12 25.89 -11.64
C ASN A 427 -34.73 26.95 -10.70
N ASP A 428 -33.88 27.63 -9.94
CA ASP A 428 -34.25 28.67 -8.96
C ASP A 428 -35.23 28.20 -7.87
N ARG A 429 -35.25 26.89 -7.58
CA ARG A 429 -36.11 26.31 -6.54
C ARG A 429 -35.40 26.31 -5.19
N TYR A 430 -35.90 27.13 -4.28
CA TYR A 430 -35.47 27.14 -2.90
C TYR A 430 -36.60 27.35 -1.89
N HIS A 431 -36.35 27.02 -0.64
CA HIS A 431 -37.23 27.24 0.50
C HIS A 431 -36.43 27.63 1.75
N VAL A 432 -36.99 28.44 2.63
CA VAL A 432 -36.33 28.91 3.86
C VAL A 432 -37.02 28.29 5.07
N PHE A 433 -36.23 27.78 6.00
CA PHE A 433 -36.65 27.11 7.23
C PHE A 433 -36.23 27.89 8.47
N CYS A 434 -37.21 28.38 9.22
CA CYS A 434 -37.10 28.99 10.54
C CYS A 434 -37.44 27.94 11.62
N ASN A 435 -36.52 27.00 11.87
CA ASN A 435 -36.77 25.81 12.71
C ASN A 435 -37.01 26.14 14.20
N ASN A 436 -36.66 27.35 14.65
CA ASN A 436 -36.80 27.77 16.05
C ASN A 436 -38.12 28.52 16.35
N LYS A 437 -38.90 28.91 15.32
CA LYS A 437 -40.14 29.68 15.48
C LYS A 437 -41.37 28.78 15.37
N LYS A 438 -42.00 28.49 16.51
CA LYS A 438 -43.20 27.61 16.55
C LYS A 438 -44.45 28.25 15.94
N GLY A 439 -44.55 29.58 15.91
CA GLY A 439 -45.76 30.30 15.48
C GLY A 439 -45.99 30.34 13.96
N THR A 440 -44.98 30.08 13.14
CA THR A 440 -45.05 30.17 11.66
C THR A 440 -44.97 28.80 10.98
N LEU A 441 -45.00 27.71 11.77
CA LEU A 441 -44.76 26.35 11.31
C LEU A 441 -45.72 25.91 10.21
N GLU A 442 -47.02 26.10 10.40
CA GLU A 442 -48.05 25.67 9.45
C GLU A 442 -47.93 26.40 8.10
N GLN A 443 -47.69 27.72 8.12
CA GLN A 443 -47.53 28.54 6.92
C GLN A 443 -46.28 28.14 6.13
N GLN A 444 -45.16 27.93 6.82
CA GLN A 444 -43.90 27.51 6.21
C GLN A 444 -44.05 26.13 5.54
N VAL A 445 -44.66 25.16 6.24
CA VAL A 445 -44.86 23.81 5.70
C VAL A 445 -45.85 23.83 4.53
N SER A 446 -46.93 24.61 4.60
CA SER A 446 -47.86 24.78 3.47
C SER A 446 -47.14 25.32 2.22
N CYS A 447 -46.34 26.38 2.38
CA CYS A 447 -45.53 26.96 1.30
C CYS A 447 -44.53 25.96 0.70
N LEU A 448 -43.87 25.14 1.52
CA LEU A 448 -42.99 24.07 1.05
C LEU A 448 -43.75 23.04 0.21
N LEU A 449 -44.93 22.60 0.66
CA LEU A 449 -45.72 21.59 -0.03
C LEU A 449 -46.30 22.12 -1.34
N GLU A 450 -46.62 23.41 -1.44
CA GLU A 450 -47.01 24.06 -2.69
C GLU A 450 -45.85 24.14 -3.70
N LYS A 451 -44.65 24.51 -3.24
CA LYS A 451 -43.43 24.48 -4.07
C LYS A 451 -43.12 23.06 -4.54
N THR A 452 -43.28 22.07 -3.67
CA THR A 452 -43.10 20.66 -3.99
C THR A 452 -44.11 20.18 -5.03
N GLU A 453 -45.37 20.55 -4.89
CA GLU A 453 -46.43 20.18 -5.85
C GLU A 453 -46.14 20.75 -7.25
N ARG A 454 -45.79 22.04 -7.34
CA ARG A 454 -45.41 22.66 -8.61
C ARG A 454 -44.25 21.93 -9.27
N MET A 455 -43.25 21.54 -8.47
CA MET A 455 -42.11 20.78 -8.94
C MET A 455 -42.48 19.37 -9.43
N ILE A 456 -43.37 18.66 -8.73
CA ILE A 456 -43.88 17.35 -9.17
C ILE A 456 -44.64 17.50 -10.50
N GLN A 457 -45.45 18.55 -10.65
CA GLN A 457 -46.19 18.85 -11.88
C GLN A 457 -45.26 19.18 -13.05
N GLN A 458 -44.22 20.00 -12.82
CA GLN A 458 -43.17 20.29 -13.81
C GLN A 458 -42.43 19.03 -14.26
N ASN A 459 -42.28 18.04 -13.38
CA ASN A 459 -41.72 16.73 -13.69
C ASN A 459 -42.75 15.73 -14.27
N GLY A 460 -43.96 16.18 -14.62
CA GLY A 460 -45.02 15.34 -15.19
C GLY A 460 -45.56 14.29 -14.22
N GLY A 461 -45.52 14.55 -12.91
CA GLY A 461 -45.94 13.61 -11.87
C GLY A 461 -44.93 12.49 -11.59
N ARG A 462 -43.73 12.55 -12.20
CA ARG A 462 -42.69 11.54 -12.03
C ARG A 462 -41.91 11.75 -10.74
N PHE A 463 -41.16 10.71 -10.36
CA PHE A 463 -40.24 10.69 -9.24
C PHE A 463 -38.88 10.18 -9.71
N TYR A 464 -37.84 10.45 -8.93
CA TYR A 464 -36.50 9.96 -9.23
C TYR A 464 -36.44 8.44 -9.00
N THR A 465 -35.98 7.68 -9.99
CA THR A 465 -36.05 6.21 -9.97
C THR A 465 -34.68 5.58 -9.70
N THR A 466 -34.67 4.35 -9.18
CA THR A 466 -33.44 3.57 -9.03
C THR A 466 -32.70 3.39 -10.37
N ALA A 467 -33.43 3.25 -11.49
CA ALA A 467 -32.81 3.15 -12.81
C ALA A 467 -32.03 4.43 -13.21
N MET A 468 -32.57 5.62 -12.89
CA MET A 468 -31.86 6.89 -13.11
C MET A 468 -30.58 6.99 -12.25
N PHE A 469 -30.63 6.46 -11.03
CA PHE A 469 -29.48 6.39 -10.14
C PHE A 469 -28.41 5.44 -10.68
N GLU A 470 -28.79 4.21 -11.06
CA GLU A 470 -27.88 3.20 -11.60
C GLU A 470 -27.22 3.64 -12.90
N GLU A 471 -27.98 4.29 -13.80
CA GLU A 471 -27.44 4.84 -15.05
C GLU A 471 -26.37 5.91 -14.76
N THR A 472 -26.63 6.78 -13.79
CA THR A 472 -25.68 7.81 -13.38
C THR A 472 -24.42 7.17 -12.78
N GLU A 473 -24.59 6.27 -11.81
CA GLU A 473 -23.49 5.53 -11.18
C GLU A 473 -22.60 4.82 -12.22
N ALA A 474 -23.21 4.18 -13.22
CA ALA A 474 -22.48 3.51 -14.29
C ALA A 474 -21.66 4.51 -15.13
N LYS A 475 -22.21 5.70 -15.46
CA LYS A 475 -21.50 6.75 -16.18
C LYS A 475 -20.30 7.29 -15.38
N ILE A 476 -20.48 7.52 -14.08
CA ILE A 476 -19.39 8.00 -13.22
C ILE A 476 -18.28 6.95 -13.14
N ARG A 477 -18.61 5.68 -12.86
CA ARG A 477 -17.62 4.60 -12.79
C ARG A 477 -16.87 4.40 -14.10
N ALA A 478 -17.55 4.51 -15.23
CA ALA A 478 -16.91 4.45 -16.54
C ALA A 478 -15.92 5.61 -16.77
N ARG A 479 -16.26 6.83 -16.33
CA ARG A 479 -15.36 7.99 -16.39
C ARG A 479 -14.15 7.81 -15.48
N GLU A 480 -14.36 7.38 -14.24
CA GLU A 480 -13.28 7.09 -13.28
C GLU A 480 -12.32 6.02 -13.83
N MET A 481 -12.86 4.94 -14.41
CA MET A 481 -12.05 3.88 -15.01
C MET A 481 -11.23 4.37 -16.21
N ARG A 482 -11.81 5.22 -17.07
CA ARG A 482 -11.07 5.83 -18.19
C ARG A 482 -9.94 6.74 -17.71
N LEU A 483 -10.19 7.57 -16.70
CA LEU A 483 -9.16 8.43 -16.12
C LEU A 483 -8.03 7.62 -15.49
N LEU A 484 -8.36 6.51 -14.81
CA LEU A 484 -7.37 5.62 -14.22
C LEU A 484 -6.53 4.92 -15.30
N GLN A 485 -7.16 4.49 -16.40
CA GLN A 485 -6.46 3.92 -17.56
C GLN A 485 -5.49 4.92 -18.20
N GLN A 486 -5.93 6.16 -18.43
CA GLN A 486 -5.07 7.22 -18.98
C GLN A 486 -3.86 7.50 -18.08
N LYS A 487 -4.07 7.58 -16.76
CA LYS A 487 -2.95 7.76 -15.81
C LYS A 487 -2.00 6.56 -15.81
N LEU A 488 -2.51 5.35 -15.96
CA LEU A 488 -1.66 4.16 -16.03
C LEU A 488 -0.80 4.16 -17.31
N GLU A 489 -1.39 4.53 -18.45
CA GLU A 489 -0.67 4.65 -19.73
C GLU A 489 0.40 5.75 -19.70
N GLU A 490 0.10 6.90 -19.07
CA GLU A 490 1.06 7.98 -18.84
C GLU A 490 2.25 7.52 -17.99
N LEU A 491 1.98 6.79 -16.90
CA LEU A 491 3.02 6.22 -16.04
C LEU A 491 3.86 5.16 -16.77
N GLU A 492 3.25 4.34 -17.64
CA GLU A 492 3.97 3.36 -18.46
C GLU A 492 4.92 4.05 -19.47
N LEU A 493 4.45 5.11 -20.14
CA LEU A 493 5.28 5.90 -21.06
C LEU A 493 6.44 6.58 -20.34
N GLU A 494 6.21 7.14 -19.15
CA GLU A 494 7.28 7.70 -18.32
C GLU A 494 8.33 6.64 -17.93
N GLN A 495 7.89 5.43 -17.59
CA GLN A 495 8.80 4.35 -17.22
C GLN A 495 9.67 3.92 -18.40
N VAL A 496 9.09 3.78 -19.60
CA VAL A 496 9.83 3.45 -20.83
C VAL A 496 10.86 4.53 -21.17
N ASN A 497 10.52 5.81 -20.99
CA ASN A 497 11.46 6.91 -21.21
C ASN A 497 12.63 6.86 -20.21
N LYS A 498 12.33 6.65 -18.92
CA LYS A 498 13.38 6.48 -17.89
C LYS A 498 14.29 5.29 -18.19
N ASP A 499 13.73 4.16 -18.62
CA ASP A 499 14.51 2.97 -18.99
C ASP A 499 15.41 3.23 -20.21
N ARG A 500 14.93 4.01 -21.18
CA ARG A 500 15.72 4.45 -22.34
C ARG A 500 16.89 5.34 -21.93
N ASP A 501 16.67 6.29 -21.02
CA ASP A 501 17.71 7.17 -20.50
C ASP A 501 18.77 6.39 -19.71
N VAL A 502 18.34 5.44 -18.88
CA VAL A 502 19.25 4.53 -18.17
C VAL A 502 20.09 3.71 -19.16
N SER A 503 19.46 3.15 -20.20
CA SER A 503 20.19 2.40 -21.24
C SER A 503 21.22 3.27 -21.97
N PHE A 504 20.91 4.54 -22.23
CA PHE A 504 21.83 5.48 -22.84
C PHE A 504 23.03 5.78 -21.92
N LEU A 505 22.78 6.09 -20.64
CA LEU A 505 23.82 6.35 -19.66
C LEU A 505 24.73 5.13 -19.44
N VAL A 506 24.16 3.91 -19.38
CA VAL A 506 24.93 2.66 -19.26
C VAL A 506 25.88 2.47 -20.45
N SER A 507 25.43 2.81 -21.67
CA SER A 507 26.28 2.77 -22.87
C SER A 507 27.44 3.76 -22.78
N GLU A 508 27.18 4.98 -22.32
CA GLU A 508 28.21 6.02 -22.21
C GLU A 508 29.23 5.72 -21.09
N ILE A 509 28.76 5.22 -19.94
CA ILE A 509 29.62 4.72 -18.86
C ILE A 509 30.51 3.59 -19.36
N SER A 510 29.98 2.69 -20.19
CA SER A 510 30.75 1.57 -20.75
C SER A 510 31.87 2.05 -21.67
N LYS A 511 31.64 3.07 -22.50
CA LYS A 511 32.69 3.69 -23.34
C LYS A 511 33.79 4.34 -22.49
N ILE A 512 33.40 5.11 -21.48
CA ILE A 512 34.34 5.78 -20.57
C ILE A 512 35.19 4.75 -19.82
N LYS A 513 34.55 3.68 -19.30
CA LYS A 513 35.23 2.58 -18.62
C LYS A 513 36.27 1.92 -19.53
N PHE A 514 35.90 1.60 -20.77
CA PHE A 514 36.82 0.99 -21.73
C PHE A 514 38.02 1.89 -22.05
N ALA A 515 37.80 3.20 -22.22
CA ALA A 515 38.88 4.17 -22.44
C ALA A 515 39.83 4.29 -21.23
N LEU A 516 39.28 4.29 -20.01
CA LEU A 516 40.07 4.31 -18.77
C LEU A 516 40.89 3.04 -18.60
N GLU A 517 40.31 1.86 -18.81
CA GLU A 517 41.02 0.58 -18.71
C GLU A 517 42.18 0.50 -19.70
N ARG A 518 41.98 1.00 -20.93
CA ARG A 518 43.04 1.07 -21.94
C ARG A 518 44.17 2.01 -21.53
N LYS A 519 43.86 3.19 -20.97
CA LYS A 519 44.88 4.11 -20.43
C LYS A 519 45.64 3.50 -19.24
N LEU A 520 44.93 2.85 -18.32
CA LEU A 520 45.54 2.22 -17.15
C LEU A 520 46.52 1.11 -17.55
N ARG A 521 46.16 0.31 -18.56
CA ARG A 521 47.04 -0.73 -19.11
C ARG A 521 48.30 -0.11 -19.73
N SER A 522 48.15 0.94 -20.54
CA SER A 522 49.29 1.64 -21.15
C SER A 522 50.26 2.21 -20.11
N LEU A 523 49.74 2.85 -19.05
CA LEU A 523 50.59 3.38 -17.98
C LEU A 523 51.30 2.27 -17.20
N ARG A 524 50.62 1.15 -16.97
CA ARG A 524 51.20 -0.01 -16.29
C ARG A 524 52.32 -0.64 -17.10
N ASP A 525 52.12 -0.80 -18.40
CA ASP A 525 53.12 -1.36 -19.31
C ASP A 525 54.36 -0.47 -19.41
N GLU A 526 54.18 0.86 -19.40
CA GLU A 526 55.31 1.80 -19.40
C GLU A 526 56.10 1.76 -18.09
N ALA A 527 55.41 1.77 -16.93
CA ALA A 527 56.06 1.65 -15.63
C ALA A 527 56.83 0.31 -15.45
N LEU A 528 56.37 -0.76 -16.10
CA LEU A 528 57.09 -2.04 -16.12
C LEU A 528 58.38 -1.94 -16.94
N LYS A 529 58.35 -1.29 -18.12
CA LYS A 529 59.56 -1.07 -18.92
C LYS A 529 60.59 -0.22 -18.18
N ASP A 530 60.15 0.88 -17.56
CA ASP A 530 61.03 1.76 -16.79
C ASP A 530 61.72 0.98 -15.66
N ARG A 531 60.95 0.16 -14.92
CA ARG A 531 61.50 -0.69 -13.85
C ARG A 531 62.48 -1.73 -14.37
N ASP A 532 62.19 -2.35 -15.51
CA ASP A 532 63.08 -3.34 -16.13
C ASP A 532 64.37 -2.68 -16.65
N GLU A 533 64.30 -1.42 -17.12
CA GLU A 533 65.48 -0.65 -17.53
C GLU A 533 66.35 -0.26 -16.32
N ASP A 534 65.74 0.22 -15.24
CA ASP A 534 66.44 0.54 -14.00
C ASP A 534 67.09 -0.68 -13.36
N MET A 535 66.43 -1.84 -13.42
CA MET A 535 67.00 -3.11 -12.95
C MET A 535 68.26 -3.49 -13.73
N ARG A 536 68.26 -3.36 -15.06
CA ARG A 536 69.46 -3.60 -15.88
C ARG A 536 70.60 -2.65 -15.53
N LYS A 537 70.31 -1.35 -15.38
CA LYS A 537 71.32 -0.35 -14.97
C LYS A 537 71.95 -0.70 -13.61
N LEU A 538 71.14 -1.20 -12.67
CA LEU A 538 71.61 -1.62 -11.35
C LEU A 538 72.49 -2.88 -11.42
N GLU A 539 72.12 -3.86 -12.26
CA GLU A 539 72.92 -5.06 -12.51
C GLU A 539 74.29 -4.71 -13.12
N ASP A 540 74.31 -3.84 -14.13
CA ASP A 540 75.55 -3.36 -14.74
C ASP A 540 76.44 -2.62 -13.74
N LEU A 541 75.85 -1.75 -12.90
CA LEU A 541 76.59 -1.03 -11.87
C LEU A 541 77.19 -2.00 -10.84
N ARG A 542 76.43 -3.03 -10.44
CA ARG A 542 76.90 -4.05 -9.52
C ARG A 542 78.06 -4.85 -10.10
N ALA A 543 77.94 -5.31 -11.34
CA ALA A 543 79.01 -6.04 -12.03
C ALA A 543 80.30 -5.20 -12.12
N ASN A 544 80.17 -3.90 -12.41
CA ASN A 544 81.30 -2.97 -12.44
C ASN A 544 81.97 -2.79 -11.07
N LEU A 545 81.18 -2.68 -10.00
CA LEU A 545 81.69 -2.59 -8.63
C LEU A 545 82.43 -3.87 -8.22
N GLU A 546 81.87 -5.04 -8.53
CA GLU A 546 82.48 -6.34 -8.27
C GLU A 546 83.83 -6.48 -8.99
N MET A 547 83.89 -6.12 -10.29
CA MET A 547 85.16 -6.07 -11.04
C MET A 547 86.19 -5.11 -10.42
N ASN A 548 85.75 -3.95 -9.95
CA ASN A 548 86.65 -2.97 -9.33
C ASN A 548 87.19 -3.49 -7.99
N HIS A 549 86.35 -4.12 -7.17
CA HIS A 549 86.76 -4.76 -5.94
C HIS A 549 87.76 -5.89 -6.21
N GLU A 550 87.51 -6.73 -7.21
CA GLU A 550 88.43 -7.82 -7.58
C GLU A 550 89.80 -7.29 -8.03
N LYS A 551 89.83 -6.20 -8.83
CA LYS A 551 91.07 -5.52 -9.21
C LYS A 551 91.84 -4.97 -8.01
N LYS A 552 91.14 -4.31 -7.07
CA LYS A 552 91.76 -3.78 -5.85
C LYS A 552 92.30 -4.90 -4.96
N ILE A 553 91.59 -6.01 -4.83
CA ILE A 553 92.06 -7.20 -4.08
C ILE A 553 93.36 -7.70 -4.70
N LYS A 554 93.40 -7.92 -6.03
CA LYS A 554 94.62 -8.36 -6.73
C LYS A 554 95.79 -7.38 -6.56
N GLU A 555 95.51 -6.07 -6.54
CA GLU A 555 96.53 -5.05 -6.31
C GLU A 555 97.08 -5.09 -4.88
N ILE A 556 96.21 -5.24 -3.87
CA ILE A 556 96.60 -5.40 -2.47
C ILE A 556 97.42 -6.67 -2.28
N ASP A 557 96.97 -7.80 -2.84
CA ASP A 557 97.69 -9.08 -2.78
C ASP A 557 99.09 -8.97 -3.38
N SER A 558 99.22 -8.29 -4.53
CA SER A 558 100.52 -8.03 -5.17
C SER A 558 101.46 -7.20 -4.28
N LYS A 559 100.94 -6.14 -3.64
CA LYS A 559 101.70 -5.31 -2.69
C LYS A 559 102.15 -6.12 -1.47
N ILE A 560 101.25 -6.88 -0.86
CA ILE A 560 101.55 -7.76 0.28
C ILE A 560 102.64 -8.77 -0.11
N PHE A 561 102.54 -9.38 -1.29
CA PHE A 561 103.52 -10.35 -1.75
C PHE A 561 104.91 -9.73 -1.95
N ALA A 562 104.98 -8.52 -2.51
CA ALA A 562 106.22 -7.76 -2.68
C ALA A 562 106.85 -7.37 -1.32
N ASP A 563 106.03 -6.88 -0.38
CA ASP A 563 106.48 -6.52 0.97
C ASP A 563 107.00 -7.74 1.74
N LEU A 564 106.31 -8.89 1.65
CA LEU A 564 106.75 -10.15 2.23
C LEU A 564 108.06 -10.65 1.62
N ALA A 565 108.23 -10.56 0.29
CA ALA A 565 109.46 -10.91 -0.39
C ALA A 565 110.64 -10.03 0.06
N SER A 566 110.40 -8.71 0.18
CA SER A 566 111.37 -7.75 0.71
C SER A 566 111.76 -8.07 2.15
N ALA A 567 110.78 -8.30 3.03
CA ALA A 567 111.00 -8.68 4.43
C ALA A 567 111.81 -9.99 4.55
N ARG A 568 111.48 -11.01 3.75
CA ARG A 568 112.20 -12.30 3.71
C ARG A 568 113.65 -12.11 3.27
N SER A 569 113.90 -11.26 2.26
CA SER A 569 115.27 -10.92 1.83
C SER A 569 116.05 -10.19 2.94
N GLY A 570 115.39 -9.31 3.70
CA GLY A 570 115.97 -8.59 4.83
C GLY A 570 116.32 -9.52 6.00
N ILE A 571 115.44 -10.46 6.33
CA ILE A 571 115.70 -11.51 7.34
C ILE A 571 116.88 -12.37 6.90
N ARG A 572 116.93 -12.81 5.63
CA ARG A 572 118.03 -13.61 5.09
C ARG A 572 119.37 -12.88 5.20
N LYS A 573 119.46 -11.61 4.78
CA LYS A 573 120.69 -10.81 4.91
C LYS A 573 121.11 -10.62 6.37
N LYS A 574 120.15 -10.47 7.29
CA LYS A 574 120.44 -10.39 8.75
C LYS A 574 120.96 -11.73 9.29
N ALA A 575 120.40 -12.85 8.86
CA ALA A 575 120.85 -14.20 9.21
C ALA A 575 122.27 -14.46 8.69
N GLU A 576 122.53 -14.20 7.40
CA GLU A 576 123.86 -14.33 6.78
C GLU A 576 124.89 -13.44 7.49
N LYS A 577 124.52 -12.21 7.87
CA LYS A 577 125.40 -11.30 8.65
C LYS A 577 125.63 -11.80 10.08
N ALA A 578 124.62 -12.40 10.72
CA ALA A 578 124.74 -12.99 12.05
C ALA A 578 125.63 -14.25 12.02
N GLU A 579 125.48 -15.09 11.01
CA GLU A 579 126.34 -16.26 10.75
C GLU A 579 127.78 -15.82 10.46
N ALA A 580 128.01 -14.87 9.55
CA ALA A 580 129.35 -14.34 9.28
C ALA A 580 130.01 -13.76 10.55
N LYS A 581 129.23 -13.09 11.41
CA LYS A 581 129.71 -12.57 12.70
C LYS A 581 129.99 -13.68 13.71
N ALA A 582 129.20 -14.76 13.71
CA ALA A 582 129.42 -15.94 14.54
C ALA A 582 130.65 -16.74 14.09
N VAL A 583 130.85 -16.94 12.78
CA VAL A 583 132.03 -17.56 12.17
C VAL A 583 133.29 -16.74 12.46
N ALA A 584 133.25 -15.42 12.30
CA ALA A 584 134.36 -14.54 12.67
C ALA A 584 134.67 -14.58 14.18
N LYS A 585 133.66 -14.78 15.04
CA LYS A 585 133.85 -14.99 16.48
C LYS A 585 134.46 -16.35 16.79
N ALA A 586 134.05 -17.42 16.10
CA ALA A 586 134.61 -18.77 16.24
C ALA A 586 136.06 -18.86 15.76
N LEU A 587 136.40 -18.18 14.65
CA LEU A 587 137.79 -18.07 14.13
C LEU A 587 138.73 -17.32 15.10
N ARG A 588 138.21 -16.46 15.99
CA ARG A 588 139.00 -15.83 17.05
C ARG A 588 139.22 -16.74 18.27
N GLN A 589 138.54 -17.88 18.36
CA GLN A 589 138.61 -18.78 19.51
C GLN A 589 139.43 -20.05 19.27
N HIS A 590 139.93 -20.30 18.04
CA HIS A 590 140.86 -21.40 17.73
C HIS A 590 142.03 -20.94 16.83
N PRO A 591 143.24 -20.72 17.39
CA PRO A 591 144.44 -20.44 16.60
C PRO A 591 145.05 -21.76 16.11
N ALA A 592 145.31 -21.87 14.80
CA ALA A 592 146.12 -22.95 14.24
C ALA A 592 147.41 -22.36 13.63
N GLN A 593 148.54 -22.77 14.20
CA GLN A 593 149.90 -22.47 13.76
C GLN A 593 150.19 -23.15 12.40
N CYS A 594 150.90 -22.44 11.53
CA CYS A 594 151.65 -23.04 10.42
C CYS A 594 152.90 -22.20 10.12
N THR A 595 154.08 -22.78 10.33
CA THR A 595 155.39 -22.36 9.80
C THR A 595 155.60 -23.02 8.41
N ILE A 596 156.37 -22.51 7.44
CA ILE A 596 157.85 -22.37 7.41
C ILE A 596 158.28 -21.37 6.31
N SER A 597 159.04 -20.34 6.71
CA SER A 597 160.25 -19.69 6.13
C SER A 597 160.27 -18.21 6.47
#